data_AF-A0A9Q3CZ45-F1
#
_entry.id   AF-A0A9Q3CZ45-F1
#
_cell.length_a   1.000
_cell.length_b   1.000
_cell.length_c   1.000
_cell.angle_alpha   90.00
_cell.angle_beta   90.00
_cell.angle_gamma   90.00
#
_symmetry.space_group_name_H-M   'P 1'
#
loop_
_entity.id
_entity.type
_entity.pdbx_description
1 polymer ?
#
loop_
_entity_poly.entity_id
_entity_poly.type
_entity_poly.pdbx_seq_one_letter_code
_entity_poly.pdbx_strand_id
1 'polypeptide(L)'
;MHQRQILDGEPREGLICYISRKLKNSEARYRATQAECLCLVWTLEKLHYCLDGAVFEVYTDCTAFKSLLKMNTTNRHMLRCLIAIQVYRGNMTII
;
A
#
# COMPACT_ATOMS: atom_id res chain seq x y z
N MET A 1 -5.54 8.79 -0.17
CA MET A 1 -6.30 7.98 0.82
C MET A 1 -7.70 8.58 0.93
N HIS A 2 -8.74 7.75 0.76
CA HIS A 2 -10.12 8.18 0.93
C HIS A 2 -10.72 7.52 2.18
N GLN A 3 -11.59 8.23 2.88
CA GLN A 3 -12.35 7.73 4.02
C GLN A 3 -13.80 8.15 3.88
N ARG A 4 -14.73 7.26 4.21
CA ARG A 4 -16.15 7.63 4.32
C ARG A 4 -16.33 8.47 5.57
N GLN A 5 -16.78 9.70 5.38
CA GLN A 5 -17.06 10.68 6.41
C GLN A 5 -18.52 11.08 6.32
N ILE A 6 -19.15 11.39 7.45
CA ILE A 6 -20.51 11.95 7.46
C ILE A 6 -20.37 13.46 7.34
N LEU A 7 -20.82 14.02 6.22
CA LEU A 7 -20.84 15.46 5.99
C LEU A 7 -22.28 15.87 5.69
N ASP A 8 -22.81 16.83 6.46
CA ASP A 8 -24.20 17.28 6.35
C ASP A 8 -25.25 16.16 6.52
N GLY A 9 -24.93 15.12 7.31
CA GLY A 9 -25.81 13.97 7.54
C GLY A 9 -25.70 12.86 6.48
N GLU A 10 -24.94 13.07 5.40
CA GLU A 10 -24.78 12.09 4.32
C GLU A 10 -23.38 11.49 4.29
N PRO A 11 -23.22 10.18 3.99
CA PRO A 11 -21.92 9.57 3.79
C PRO A 11 -21.27 10.10 2.51
N ARG A 12 -20.11 10.71 2.63
CA ARG A 12 -19.28 11.16 1.50
C ARG A 12 -17.90 10.53 1.58
N GLU A 13 -17.35 10.19 0.42
CA GLU A 13 -15.92 9.87 0.34
C GLU A 13 -15.12 11.17 0.39
N GLY A 14 -14.43 11.37 1.51
CA GLY A 14 -13.52 12.48 1.73
C GLY A 14 -12.08 12.05 1.48
N LEU A 15 -11.33 12.88 0.76
CA LEU A 15 -9.89 12.74 0.69
C LEU A 15 -9.26 13.12 2.04
N ILE A 16 -8.45 12.23 2.59
CA ILE A 16 -7.67 12.53 3.81
C ILE A 16 -6.37 13.24 3.45
N CYS A 17 -5.58 12.65 2.55
CA CYS A 17 -4.27 13.19 2.19
C CYS A 17 -3.75 12.67 0.84
N TYR A 18 -2.82 13.45 0.29
CA TYR A 18 -1.90 13.05 -0.77
C TYR A 18 -0.49 12.92 -0.18
N ILE A 19 0.20 11.83 -0.49
CA ILE A 19 1.60 11.64 -0.13
C ILE A 19 2.37 11.16 -1.35
N SER A 20 3.61 11.62 -1.48
CA SER A 20 4.52 11.17 -2.53
C SER A 20 5.96 11.32 -2.07
N ARG A 21 6.87 10.59 -2.71
CA ARG A 21 8.32 10.74 -2.49
C ARG A 21 9.09 10.47 -3.77
N LYS A 22 10.29 11.04 -3.87
CA LYS A 22 11.25 10.71 -4.93
C LYS A 22 11.95 9.39 -4.62
N LEU A 23 12.24 8.61 -5.66
CA LEU A 23 13.08 7.41 -5.57
C LEU A 23 14.55 7.80 -5.38
N LYS A 24 15.28 7.01 -4.60
CA LYS A 24 16.74 7.08 -4.51
C LYS A 24 17.39 6.51 -5.76
N ASN A 25 18.64 6.87 -6.03
CA ASN A 25 19.39 6.37 -7.20
C ASN A 25 19.43 4.83 -7.29
N SER A 26 19.49 4.14 -6.14
CA SER A 26 19.43 2.67 -6.10
C SER A 26 18.04 2.11 -6.42
N GLU A 27 16.99 2.82 -6.01
CA GLU A 27 15.58 2.44 -6.20
C GLU A 27 15.12 2.76 -7.63
N ALA A 28 15.74 3.74 -8.30
CA ALA A 28 15.47 4.07 -9.69
C ALA A 28 15.78 2.90 -10.66
N ARG A 29 16.58 1.93 -10.22
CA ARG A 29 16.89 0.71 -10.99
C ARG A 29 15.89 -0.43 -10.75
N TYR A 30 14.90 -0.22 -9.89
CA TYR A 30 13.90 -1.23 -9.57
C TYR A 30 12.95 -1.46 -10.75
N ARG A 31 12.54 -2.72 -10.90
CA ARG A 31 11.46 -3.07 -11.83
C ARG A 31 10.13 -2.54 -11.29
N ALA A 32 9.13 -2.39 -12.15
CA ALA A 32 7.81 -1.88 -11.78
C ALA A 32 7.25 -2.52 -10.49
N THR A 33 7.21 -3.86 -10.40
CA THR A 33 6.72 -4.56 -9.21
C THR A 33 7.51 -4.26 -7.93
N GLN A 34 8.82 -4.05 -8.03
CA GLN A 34 9.66 -3.70 -6.88
C GLN A 34 9.41 -2.24 -6.45
N ALA A 35 9.22 -1.33 -7.41
CA ALA A 35 8.91 0.07 -7.13
C ALA A 35 7.53 0.22 -6.48
N GLU A 36 6.52 -0.50 -6.99
CA GLU A 36 5.17 -0.56 -6.43
C GLU A 36 5.17 -1.10 -4.99
N CYS A 37 5.87 -2.21 -4.77
CA CYS A 37 6.07 -2.80 -3.45
C CYS A 37 6.69 -1.82 -2.46
N LEU A 38 7.75 -1.14 -2.89
CA LEU A 38 8.44 -0.11 -2.13
C LEU A 38 7.52 1.08 -1.82
N CYS A 39 6.70 1.49 -2.79
CA CYS A 39 5.73 2.57 -2.65
C CYS A 39 4.68 2.22 -1.59
N LEU A 40 4.12 1.01 -1.67
CA LEU A 40 3.10 0.56 -0.72
C LEU A 40 3.64 0.45 0.70
N VAL A 41 4.78 -0.22 0.89
CA VAL A 41 5.40 -0.35 2.22
C VAL A 41 5.65 1.01 2.84
N TRP A 42 6.23 1.94 2.08
CA TRP A 42 6.45 3.30 2.56
C TRP A 42 5.15 4.04 2.91
N THR A 43 4.10 3.87 2.10
CA THR A 43 2.79 4.46 2.33
C THR A 43 2.16 3.92 3.62
N LEU A 44 2.20 2.60 3.82
CA LEU A 44 1.69 1.94 5.03
C LEU A 44 2.45 2.38 6.28
N GLU A 45 3.78 2.54 6.19
CA GLU A 45 4.59 3.07 7.29
C GLU A 45 4.22 4.52 7.63
N LYS A 46 4.03 5.37 6.61
CA LYS A 46 3.71 6.79 6.81
C LYS A 46 2.30 7.03 7.31
N LEU A 47 1.35 6.21 6.89
CA LEU A 47 -0.06 6.32 7.25
C LEU A 47 -0.47 5.32 8.33
N HIS A 48 0.48 4.68 9.02
CA HIS A 48 0.21 3.65 10.03
C HIS A 48 -0.86 4.10 11.03
N TYR A 49 -0.71 5.30 11.60
CA TYR A 49 -1.69 5.84 12.56
C TYR A 49 -3.09 6.06 11.99
N CYS A 50 -3.21 6.28 10.67
CA CYS A 50 -4.52 6.45 10.02
C CYS A 50 -5.12 5.11 9.56
N LEU A 51 -4.29 4.08 9.39
CA LEU A 51 -4.68 2.77 8.88
C LEU A 51 -4.82 1.73 10.00
N ASP A 52 -4.29 2.01 11.19
CA ASP A 52 -4.38 1.11 12.32
C ASP A 52 -5.84 0.86 12.72
N GLY A 53 -6.21 -0.42 12.82
CA GLY A 53 -7.59 -0.87 13.03
C GLY A 53 -8.59 -0.59 11.90
N ALA A 54 -8.21 0.11 10.83
CA ALA A 54 -9.09 0.43 9.72
C ALA A 54 -9.12 -0.69 8.66
N VAL A 55 -10.29 -0.91 8.06
CA VAL A 55 -10.44 -1.70 6.83
C VAL A 55 -10.29 -0.77 5.64
N PHE A 56 -9.38 -1.09 4.73
CA PHE A 56 -9.06 -0.20 3.61
C PHE A 56 -8.71 -0.96 2.32
N GLU A 57 -8.84 -0.24 1.22
CA GLU A 57 -8.56 -0.75 -0.12
C GLU A 57 -7.34 -0.04 -0.71
N VAL A 58 -6.48 -0.84 -1.34
CA VAL A 58 -5.30 -0.37 -2.05
C VAL A 58 -5.51 -0.62 -3.53
N TYR A 59 -5.59 0.45 -4.30
CA TYR A 59 -5.68 0.40 -5.75
C TYR A 59 -4.28 0.51 -6.35
N THR A 60 -3.90 -0.47 -7.17
CA THR A 60 -2.63 -0.47 -7.91
C THR A 60 -2.87 -1.03 -9.31
N ASP A 61 -2.22 -0.45 -10.31
CA ASP A 61 -2.23 -0.95 -11.69
C ASP A 61 -1.31 -2.17 -11.88
N CYS A 62 -0.51 -2.51 -10.86
CA CYS A 62 0.45 -3.61 -10.93
C CYS A 62 -0.21 -4.96 -10.61
N THR A 63 -0.72 -5.63 -11.65
CA THR A 63 -1.30 -6.97 -11.54
C THR A 63 -0.35 -8.01 -10.94
N ALA A 64 0.95 -7.91 -11.24
CA ALA A 64 1.99 -8.80 -10.69
C ALA A 64 2.08 -8.71 -9.16
N PHE A 65 1.75 -7.56 -8.57
CA PHE A 65 1.77 -7.36 -7.12
C PHE A 65 0.70 -8.21 -6.41
N LYS A 66 -0.49 -8.31 -6.99
CA LYS A 66 -1.58 -9.18 -6.47
C LYS A 66 -1.17 -10.65 -6.42
N SER A 67 -0.52 -11.13 -7.47
CA SER A 67 -0.01 -12.50 -7.53
C SER A 67 1.12 -12.73 -6.54
N LEU A 68 2.00 -11.73 -6.38
CA LEU A 68 3.16 -11.82 -5.51
C LEU A 68 2.79 -11.96 -4.02
N LEU A 69 1.68 -11.37 -3.57
CA LEU A 69 1.18 -11.56 -2.20
C LEU A 69 0.69 -12.98 -1.88
N LYS A 70 0.47 -13.78 -2.92
CA LYS A 70 0.03 -15.18 -2.80
C LYS A 70 1.19 -16.16 -2.99
N MET A 71 2.36 -15.70 -3.42
CA MET A 71 3.49 -16.55 -3.81
C MET A 71 4.66 -16.43 -2.85
N ASN A 72 5.37 -17.55 -2.65
CA ASN A 72 6.67 -17.53 -1.96
C ASN A 72 7.73 -17.00 -2.92
N THR A 73 8.26 -15.81 -2.63
CA THR A 73 9.34 -15.21 -3.41
C THR A 73 10.71 -15.52 -2.80
N THR A 74 11.69 -15.86 -3.64
CA THR A 74 13.10 -15.99 -3.24
C THR A 74 13.84 -14.65 -3.26
N ASN A 75 13.22 -13.58 -3.79
CA ASN A 75 13.81 -12.25 -3.85
C ASN A 75 13.77 -11.58 -2.47
N ARG A 76 14.95 -11.27 -1.92
CA ARG A 76 15.09 -10.68 -0.58
C ARG A 76 14.33 -9.35 -0.40
N HIS A 77 14.28 -8.49 -1.42
CA HIS A 77 13.57 -7.21 -1.33
C HIS A 77 12.07 -7.43 -1.27
N MET A 78 11.55 -8.33 -2.12
CA MET A 78 10.13 -8.65 -2.14
C MET A 78 9.71 -9.37 -0.85
N LEU A 79 10.53 -10.28 -0.32
CA LEU A 79 10.26 -10.95 0.95
C LEU A 79 10.11 -9.93 2.10
N ARG A 80 10.99 -8.92 2.16
CA ARG A 80 10.90 -7.85 3.16
C ARG A 80 9.61 -7.05 3.03
N CYS A 81 9.21 -6.69 1.82
CA CYS A 81 7.93 -6.03 1.63
C CYS A 81 6.77 -6.92 2.11
N LEU A 82 6.77 -8.20 1.72
CA LEU A 82 5.69 -9.12 2.06
C LEU A 82 5.51 -9.19 3.57
N ILE A 83 6.60 -9.32 4.32
CA ILE A 83 6.59 -9.32 5.80
C ILE A 83 6.00 -8.02 6.34
N ALA A 84 6.40 -6.85 5.82
CA ALA A 84 5.85 -5.57 6.27
C ALA A 84 4.34 -5.45 5.98
N ILE A 85 3.89 -5.99 4.85
CA ILE A 85 2.48 -5.96 4.45
C ILE A 85 1.62 -6.96 5.24
N GLN A 86 2.20 -8.07 5.75
CA GLN A 86 1.44 -9.08 6.50
C GLN A 86 0.66 -8.48 7.67
N VAL A 87 1.20 -7.44 8.33
CA VAL A 87 0.56 -6.76 9.46
C VAL A 87 -0.84 -6.24 9.10
N TYR A 88 -1.04 -5.79 7.85
CA TYR A 88 -2.29 -5.20 7.38
C TYR A 88 -3.18 -6.20 6.63
N ARG A 89 -2.72 -7.43 6.40
CA ARG A 89 -3.39 -8.39 5.51
C ARG A 89 -4.82 -8.74 5.94
N GLY A 90 -5.14 -8.68 7.23
CA GLY A 90 -6.48 -8.94 7.75
C GLY A 90 -7.49 -7.84 7.38
N ASN A 91 -7.02 -6.60 7.23
CA ASN A 91 -7.89 -5.43 7.06
C ASN A 91 -7.70 -4.74 5.69
N MET A 92 -6.69 -5.15 4.92
CA MET A 92 -6.35 -4.56 3.62
C MET A 92 -6.80 -5.46 2.46
N THR A 93 -7.54 -4.88 1.53
CA THR A 93 -7.87 -5.52 0.24
C THR A 93 -7.15 -4.80 -0.89
N ILE A 94 -6.56 -5.54 -1.82
CA ILE A 94 -5.91 -4.96 -3.01
C ILE A 94 -6.81 -5.16 -4.23
N ILE A 95 -7.16 -4.05 -4.87
CA ILE A 95 -8.09 -3.97 -6.01
C ILE A 95 -7.36 -3.81 -7.33
#